data_AF-A0A6V7VGV8-F1
#
_entry.id   AF-A0A6V7VGV8-F1
#
_cell.length_a   1.000
_cell.length_b   1.000
_cell.length_c   1.000
_cell.angle_alpha   90.00
_cell.angle_beta   90.00
_cell.angle_gamma   90.00
#
_symmetry.space_group_name_H-M   'P 1'
#
loop_
_entity.id
_entity.type
_entity.pdbx_description
1 polymer ?
#
loop_
_entity_poly.entity_id
_entity_poly.type
_entity_poly.pdbx_seq_one_letter_code
_entity_poly.pdbx_strand_id
1 'polypeptide(L)'
;MSVNEGDKFPQIYFCNSELIRVYDFILDYITTSNDCSQMVPIIILNYTNSTSFKLTERAENVEITQLNYTIYLNYKISNIYNPNLKFKFCVKEWKDALAFCNHITIIKKDGI
;
A
#
# COMPACT_ATOMS: atom_id res chain seq x y z
N MET A 1 22.52 23.57 20.59
CA MET A 1 22.86 22.31 19.91
C MET A 1 21.58 21.85 19.22
N SER A 2 21.38 22.28 17.98
CA SER A 2 20.19 21.97 17.20
C SER A 2 20.35 20.55 16.68
N VAL A 3 19.62 19.61 17.25
CA VAL A 3 19.51 18.26 16.69
C VAL A 3 18.73 18.43 15.39
N ASN A 4 19.38 18.09 14.27
CA ASN A 4 18.72 17.93 12.98
C ASN A 4 17.78 16.72 13.15
N GLU A 5 16.57 16.95 13.63
CA GLU A 5 15.49 15.96 13.64
C GLU A 5 15.14 15.73 12.17
N GLY A 6 15.82 14.74 11.58
CA GLY A 6 15.84 14.53 10.14
C GLY A 6 14.44 14.58 9.55
N ASP A 7 14.28 15.46 8.57
CA ASP A 7 13.22 15.44 7.57
C ASP A 7 13.11 14.03 6.97
N LYS A 8 12.35 13.16 7.62
CA LYS A 8 11.96 11.86 7.08
C LYS A 8 10.57 12.02 6.54
N PHE A 9 10.46 12.20 5.24
CA PHE A 9 9.22 12.22 4.49
C PHE A 9 8.28 11.11 5.01
N PRO A 10 7.22 11.45 5.77
CA PRO A 10 6.37 10.44 6.41
C PRO A 10 5.55 9.67 5.37
N GLN A 11 5.52 10.19 4.15
CA GLN A 11 4.81 9.64 3.01
C GLN A 11 5.65 9.79 1.74
N ILE A 12 5.52 8.82 0.84
CA ILE A 12 5.96 8.95 -0.55
C ILE A 12 4.73 8.79 -1.46
N TYR A 13 4.63 9.66 -2.45
CA TYR A 13 3.54 9.67 -3.43
C TYR A 13 4.09 9.41 -4.83
N PHE A 14 3.59 8.39 -5.50
CA PHE A 14 3.93 8.10 -6.88
C PHE A 14 2.69 8.23 -7.78
N CYS A 15 2.88 8.83 -8.97
CA CYS A 15 1.85 8.97 -10.00
C CYS A 15 2.43 8.66 -11.39
N ASN A 16 2.13 7.48 -11.95
CA ASN A 16 2.42 7.12 -13.35
C ASN A 16 1.84 5.74 -13.74
N SER A 17 1.86 5.43 -15.03
CA SER A 17 1.49 4.14 -15.62
C SER A 17 2.45 2.98 -15.27
N GLU A 18 3.72 3.24 -14.92
CA GLU A 18 4.70 2.20 -14.60
C GLU A 18 4.63 1.68 -13.14
N LEU A 19 3.65 2.14 -12.35
CA LEU A 19 3.57 1.86 -10.91
C LEU A 19 3.23 0.42 -10.55
N ILE A 20 2.86 -0.43 -11.52
CA ILE A 20 2.63 -1.85 -11.24
C ILE A 20 3.92 -2.55 -10.77
N ARG A 21 5.08 -2.20 -11.34
CA ARG A 21 6.37 -2.77 -10.91
C ARG A 21 6.78 -2.27 -9.53
N VAL A 22 6.47 -1.01 -9.24
CA VAL A 22 6.70 -0.40 -7.93
C VAL A 22 5.83 -1.09 -6.87
N TYR A 23 4.55 -1.33 -7.20
CA TYR A 23 3.65 -2.09 -6.35
C TYR A 23 4.16 -3.50 -6.07
N ASP A 24 4.52 -4.26 -7.11
CA ASP A 24 5.01 -5.63 -6.97
C ASP A 24 6.28 -5.67 -6.11
N PHE A 25 7.21 -4.73 -6.33
CA PHE A 25 8.44 -4.62 -5.54
C PHE A 25 8.15 -4.30 -4.06
N ILE A 26 7.24 -3.38 -3.78
CA ILE A 26 6.85 -3.04 -2.41
C ILE A 26 6.21 -4.26 -1.73
N LEU A 27 5.35 -4.98 -2.43
CA LEU A 27 4.62 -6.12 -1.88
C LEU A 27 5.54 -7.31 -1.59
N ASP A 28 6.48 -7.58 -2.50
CA ASP A 28 7.55 -8.55 -2.28
C ASP A 28 8.40 -8.15 -1.07
N TYR A 29 8.93 -6.92 -1.04
CA TYR A 29 9.73 -6.43 0.09
C TYR A 29 9.01 -6.54 1.44
N ILE A 30 7.74 -6.13 1.51
CA ILE A 30 6.92 -6.23 2.73
C ILE A 30 6.75 -7.68 3.20
N THR A 31 6.61 -8.62 2.27
CA THR A 31 6.38 -10.02 2.61
C THR A 31 7.68 -10.75 2.91
N THR A 32 8.75 -10.53 2.15
CA THR A 32 9.97 -11.35 2.21
C THR A 32 11.16 -10.68 2.90
N SER A 33 11.10 -9.39 3.24
CA SER A 33 12.21 -8.76 3.99
C SER A 33 12.19 -9.17 5.47
N ASN A 34 13.36 -9.44 6.02
CA ASN A 34 13.55 -9.67 7.46
C ASN A 34 13.67 -8.35 8.26
N ASP A 35 13.96 -7.24 7.56
CA ASP A 35 14.08 -5.91 8.11
C ASP A 35 13.28 -4.92 7.27
N CYS A 36 12.23 -4.36 7.87
CA CYS A 36 11.40 -3.30 7.29
C CYS A 36 11.52 -1.99 8.09
N SER A 37 12.56 -1.84 8.91
CA SER A 37 12.78 -0.65 9.77
C SER A 37 12.92 0.63 8.95
N GLN A 38 13.51 0.54 7.76
CA GLN A 38 13.73 1.68 6.85
C GLN A 38 12.55 2.00 5.94
N MET A 39 11.50 1.18 5.95
CA MET A 39 10.33 1.44 5.12
C MET A 39 9.61 2.70 5.59
N VAL A 40 9.22 3.54 4.63
CA VAL A 40 8.42 4.73 4.93
C VAL A 40 7.05 4.35 5.49
N PRO A 41 6.50 5.13 6.44
CA PRO A 41 5.23 4.79 7.08
C PRO A 41 4.05 4.73 6.12
N ILE A 42 4.03 5.61 5.11
CA ILE A 42 2.93 5.73 4.16
C ILE A 42 3.48 5.72 2.72
N ILE A 43 2.94 4.85 1.88
CA ILE A 43 3.18 4.88 0.43
C ILE A 43 1.83 5.03 -0.28
N ILE A 44 1.76 6.01 -1.17
CA ILE A 44 0.58 6.26 -1.98
C ILE A 44 0.94 6.04 -3.45
N LEU A 45 0.21 5.15 -4.10
CA LEU A 45 0.33 4.88 -5.54
C LEU A 45 -0.98 5.30 -6.21
N ASN A 46 -0.91 6.24 -7.14
CA ASN A 46 -2.06 6.66 -7.92
C ASN A 46 -1.80 6.40 -9.40
N TYR A 47 -2.62 5.58 -10.04
CA TYR A 47 -2.47 5.34 -11.46
C TYR A 47 -3.79 4.99 -12.15
N THR A 48 -3.81 5.25 -13.44
CA THR A 48 -4.95 5.03 -14.34
C THR A 48 -4.68 3.80 -15.21
N ASN A 49 -5.69 2.95 -15.40
CA ASN A 49 -5.76 1.84 -16.39
C ASN A 49 -5.13 0.48 -16.02
N SER A 50 -4.93 0.12 -14.74
CA SER A 50 -4.63 -1.30 -14.42
C SER A 50 -5.89 -2.09 -14.15
N THR A 51 -5.93 -3.29 -14.72
CA THR A 51 -7.08 -4.21 -14.70
C THR A 51 -6.99 -5.28 -13.63
N SER A 52 -5.90 -5.40 -12.86
CA SER A 52 -5.88 -6.30 -11.69
C SER A 52 -4.67 -6.06 -10.79
N PHE A 53 -4.91 -5.90 -9.49
CA PHE A 53 -3.89 -6.12 -8.48
C PHE A 53 -3.86 -7.59 -8.10
N LYS A 54 -2.67 -8.20 -8.14
CA LYS A 54 -2.48 -9.52 -7.57
C LYS A 54 -1.97 -9.35 -6.15
N LEU A 55 -2.81 -9.69 -5.20
CA LEU A 55 -2.41 -9.81 -3.81
C LEU A 55 -1.75 -11.17 -3.58
N THR A 56 -0.81 -11.23 -2.65
CA THR A 56 -0.23 -12.50 -2.20
C THR A 56 -1.26 -13.34 -1.47
N GLU A 57 -1.06 -14.66 -1.44
CA GLU A 57 -1.88 -15.61 -0.67
C GLU A 57 -1.96 -15.28 0.84
N ARG A 58 -1.01 -14.47 1.34
CA ARG A 58 -0.95 -13.99 2.73
C ARG A 58 -1.79 -12.74 2.99
N ALA A 59 -2.40 -12.17 1.95
CA ALA A 59 -3.29 -11.03 2.12
C ALA A 59 -4.61 -11.52 2.71
N GLU A 60 -4.91 -11.07 3.92
CA GLU A 60 -6.19 -11.28 4.53
C GLU A 60 -7.15 -10.20 4.03
N ASN A 61 -8.26 -10.62 3.42
CA ASN A 61 -9.40 -9.74 3.16
C ASN A 61 -9.97 -9.28 4.49
N VAL A 62 -9.86 -7.98 4.77
CA VAL A 62 -10.38 -7.43 6.03
C VAL A 62 -11.75 -6.83 5.81
N GLU A 63 -11.94 -6.10 4.70
CA GLU A 63 -13.18 -5.36 4.48
C GLU A 63 -13.36 -4.93 3.02
N ILE A 64 -14.58 -5.07 2.51
CA ILE A 64 -15.02 -4.44 1.26
C ILE A 64 -16.08 -3.40 1.64
N THR A 65 -15.81 -2.13 1.36
CA THR A 65 -16.74 -1.03 1.64
C THR A 65 -17.09 -0.33 0.34
N GLN A 66 -18.38 -0.14 0.05
CA GLN A 66 -18.81 0.64 -1.11
C GLN A 66 -19.38 1.99 -0.64
N LEU A 67 -18.88 3.07 -1.21
CA LEU A 67 -19.38 4.43 -0.99
C LEU A 67 -19.71 5.05 -2.35
N ASN A 68 -21.00 5.23 -2.66
CA ASN A 68 -21.47 5.69 -3.96
C ASN A 68 -20.91 4.83 -5.12
N TYR A 69 -20.17 5.46 -6.04
CA TYR A 69 -19.51 4.82 -7.20
C TYR A 69 -18.07 4.37 -6.93
N THR A 70 -17.66 4.38 -5.65
CA THR A 70 -16.32 3.99 -5.23
C THR A 70 -16.36 2.72 -4.40
N ILE A 71 -15.51 1.76 -4.74
CA ILE A 71 -15.27 0.53 -3.97
C ILE A 71 -13.94 0.68 -3.26
N TYR A 72 -13.94 0.39 -1.96
CA TYR A 72 -12.73 0.31 -1.14
C TYR A 72 -12.49 -1.15 -0.78
N LEU A 73 -11.35 -1.68 -1.20
CA LEU A 73 -10.88 -3.00 -0.85
C LEU A 73 -9.77 -2.84 0.18
N ASN A 74 -10.01 -3.28 1.41
CA ASN A 74 -9.05 -3.20 2.50
C ASN A 74 -8.46 -4.58 2.78
N TYR A 75 -7.14 -4.65 2.72
CA TYR A 75 -6.37 -5.84 2.99
C TYR A 75 -5.40 -5.59 4.13
N LYS A 76 -5.07 -6.68 4.81
CA LYS A 76 -4.00 -6.71 5.78
C LYS A 76 -2.99 -7.76 5.37
N ILE A 77 -1.73 -7.35 5.38
CA ILE A 77 -0.60 -8.23 5.07
C ILE A 77 0.31 -8.26 6.29
N SER A 78 0.71 -9.45 6.70
CA SER A 78 1.66 -9.66 7.79
C SER A 78 3.01 -10.09 7.21
N ASN A 79 4.09 -9.56 7.76
CA ASN A 79 5.44 -9.97 7.38
C ASN A 79 5.74 -11.40 7.91
N ILE A 80 6.50 -12.18 7.15
CA ILE A 80 6.71 -13.61 7.43
C ILE A 80 7.72 -13.85 8.55
N TYR A 81 8.67 -12.92 8.71
CA TYR A 81 9.70 -12.96 9.74
C TYR A 81 9.28 -12.22 11.01
N ASN A 82 8.35 -11.26 10.89
CA ASN A 82 7.80 -10.51 12.01
C ASN A 82 6.26 -10.36 11.92
N PRO A 83 5.47 -11.31 12.46
CA PRO A 83 4.01 -11.26 12.43
C PRO A 83 3.37 -10.07 13.17
N ASN A 84 4.12 -9.40 14.05
CA ASN A 84 3.66 -8.19 14.74
C ASN A 84 3.71 -6.96 13.82
N LEU A 85 4.55 -6.99 12.79
CA LEU A 85 4.61 -5.97 11.77
C LEU A 85 3.48 -6.20 10.76
N LYS A 86 2.56 -5.23 10.70
CA LYS A 86 1.34 -5.31 9.88
C LYS A 86 1.28 -4.15 8.91
N PHE A 87 0.80 -4.45 7.71
CA PHE A 87 0.59 -3.46 6.67
C PHE A 87 -0.89 -3.42 6.31
N LYS A 88 -1.46 -2.21 6.31
CA LYS A 88 -2.80 -1.98 5.75
C LYS A 88 -2.65 -1.55 4.31
N PHE A 89 -3.36 -2.25 3.43
CA PHE A 89 -3.50 -1.88 2.02
C PHE A 89 -4.94 -1.46 1.78
N CYS A 90 -5.13 -0.26 1.27
CA CYS A 90 -6.44 0.21 0.85
C CYS A 90 -6.38 0.47 -0.65
N VAL A 91 -7.15 -0.28 -1.42
CA VAL A 91 -7.33 -0.05 -2.85
C VAL A 91 -8.67 0.65 -3.02
N LYS A 92 -8.63 1.87 -3.54
CA LYS A 92 -9.81 2.61 -3.93
C LYS A 92 -9.97 2.46 -5.43
N GLU A 93 -11.05 1.78 -5.83
CA GLU A 93 -11.47 1.63 -7.22
C GLU A 93 -12.65 2.58 -7.45
N TRP A 94 -12.55 3.46 -8.47
CA TRP A 94 -13.73 4.16 -8.97
C TRP A 94 -13.86 3.92 -10.47
N LYS A 95 -15.10 3.62 -10.87
CA LYS A 95 -15.46 3.45 -12.26
C LYS A 95 -16.04 4.77 -12.76
N ASP A 96 -15.20 5.57 -13.41
CA ASP A 96 -15.72 6.65 -14.25
C ASP A 96 -15.88 6.11 -15.68
N ALA A 97 -16.77 6.70 -16.49
CA ALA A 97 -17.23 6.15 -17.77
C ALA A 97 -16.11 5.85 -18.80
N LEU A 98 -14.86 6.27 -18.52
CA LEU A 98 -13.71 6.18 -19.42
C LEU A 98 -12.41 5.64 -18.75
N ALA A 99 -12.37 5.39 -17.43
CA ALA A 99 -11.13 4.97 -16.76
C ALA A 99 -11.35 4.16 -15.47
N PHE A 100 -10.47 3.18 -15.25
CA PHE A 100 -10.26 2.54 -13.94
C PHE A 100 -9.08 3.23 -13.27
N CYS A 101 -9.36 3.95 -12.19
CA CYS A 101 -8.30 4.56 -11.39
C CYS A 101 -8.18 3.79 -10.08
N ASN A 102 -6.94 3.45 -9.76
CA ASN A 102 -6.60 2.78 -8.53
C ASN A 102 -5.76 3.72 -7.69
N HIS A 103 -6.25 4.00 -6.49
CA HIS A 103 -5.48 4.68 -5.46
C HIS A 103 -5.16 3.68 -4.37
N ILE A 104 -3.87 3.40 -4.17
CA ILE A 104 -3.40 2.48 -3.15
C ILE A 104 -2.75 3.28 -2.04
N THR A 105 -3.16 3.00 -0.82
CA THR A 105 -2.48 3.47 0.39
C THR A 105 -1.93 2.28 1.15
N ILE A 106 -0.62 2.29 1.39
CA ILE A 106 0.10 1.30 2.18
C ILE A 106 0.52 1.97 3.48
N ILE A 107 0.09 1.42 4.62
CA ILE A 107 0.39 1.98 5.95
C ILE A 107 1.12 0.92 6.77
N LYS A 108 2.35 1.24 7.19
CA LYS A 108 3.10 0.45 8.17
C LYS A 108 2.50 0.67 9.56
N LYS A 109 2.17 -0.41 10.26
CA LYS A 109 1.77 -0.39 11.67
C LYS A 109 2.76 -1.21 12.48
N ASP A 110 3.53 -0.53 13.31
CA ASP A 110 4.32 -1.16 14.35
C ASP A 110 3.37 -1.61 15.46
N GLY A 111 3.58 -2.83 15.98
CA GLY A 111 2.72 -3.42 17.01
C GLY A 111 2.59 -2.50 18.23
N ILE A 112 1.34 -2.27 18.66
CA ILE A 112 1.00 -1.69 19.97
C ILE A 112 1.27 -2.73 21.04
#